data_AF-A0A2Z2PS94-F1
#
_entry.id   AF-A0A2Z2PS94-F1
#
_cell.length_a   1.000
_cell.length_b   1.000
_cell.length_c   1.000
_cell.angle_alpha   90.00
_cell.angle_beta   90.00
_cell.angle_gamma   90.00
#
_symmetry.space_group_name_H-M   'P 1'
#
loop_
_entity.id
_entity.type
_entity.pdbx_description
1 polymer ?
#
loop_
_entity_poly.entity_id
_entity_poly.type
_entity_poly.pdbx_seq_one_letter_code
_entity_poly.pdbx_strand_id
1 'polypeptide(L)'
;MKQDGSPFGQALEASLKGWGYAVVTDQKTDGTTRTVPLAYVVIPFEGQVLARLSTNSVELGRAYTVTTMSAQPASALSVMQRG
;
A
#
# COMPACT_ATOMS: atom_id res chain seq x y z
N MET A 1 7.42 -5.39 10.97
CA MET A 1 7.31 -5.54 9.49
C MET A 1 8.66 -5.20 8.91
N LYS A 2 9.19 -6.00 7.98
CA LYS A 2 10.50 -5.70 7.40
C LYS A 2 10.36 -4.55 6.39
N GLN A 3 11.41 -3.73 6.28
CA GLN A 3 11.51 -2.74 5.21
C GLN A 3 11.41 -3.45 3.86
N ASP A 4 10.53 -2.97 2.99
CA ASP A 4 10.38 -3.51 1.64
C ASP A 4 11.25 -2.71 0.67
N GLY A 5 12.34 -3.34 0.22
CA GLY A 5 13.27 -2.79 -0.77
C GLY A 5 12.90 -3.10 -2.22
N SER A 6 11.73 -3.66 -2.48
CA SER A 6 11.25 -3.90 -3.85
C SER A 6 11.04 -2.58 -4.60
N PRO A 7 11.08 -2.59 -5.94
CA PRO A 7 10.77 -1.41 -6.75
C PRO A 7 9.41 -0.78 -6.40
N PHE A 8 8.41 -1.62 -6.07
CA PHE A 8 7.11 -1.14 -5.64
C PHE A 8 7.18 -0.45 -4.27
N GLY A 9 7.88 -1.03 -3.29
CA GLY A 9 8.06 -0.41 -1.97
C GLY A 9 8.73 0.94 -2.02
N GLN A 10 9.77 1.08 -2.83
CA GLN A 10 10.46 2.34 -3.05
C GLN A 10 9.55 3.37 -3.74
N ALA A 11 8.78 2.96 -4.75
CA ALA A 11 7.84 3.84 -5.43
C ALA A 11 6.69 4.30 -4.52
N LEU A 12 6.19 3.41 -3.65
CA LEU A 12 5.17 3.74 -2.66
C LEU A 12 5.70 4.73 -1.63
N GLU A 13 6.90 4.50 -1.09
CA GLU A 13 7.56 5.43 -0.17
C GLU A 13 7.75 6.81 -0.80
N ALA A 14 8.26 6.87 -2.04
CA ALA A 14 8.45 8.12 -2.75
C ALA A 14 7.13 8.87 -3.00
N SER A 15 6.06 8.14 -3.34
CA SER A 15 4.74 8.72 -3.55
C SER A 15 4.15 9.32 -2.27
N LEU A 16 4.26 8.60 -1.14
CA LEU A 16 3.81 9.09 0.16
C LEU A 16 4.59 10.34 0.60
N LYS A 17 5.92 10.34 0.43
CA LYS A 17 6.76 11.51 0.67
C LYS A 17 6.37 12.68 -0.23
N GLY A 18 6.10 12.43 -1.51
CA GLY A 18 5.63 13.44 -2.46
C GLY A 18 4.28 14.06 -2.08
N TRP A 19 3.41 13.32 -1.40
CA TRP A 19 2.15 13.83 -0.84
C TRP A 19 2.30 14.53 0.52
N GLY A 20 3.53 14.64 1.04
CA GLY A 20 3.84 15.34 2.29
C GLY A 20 3.84 14.46 3.55
N TYR A 21 3.75 13.14 3.41
CA TYR A 21 3.86 12.22 4.55
C TYR A 21 5.32 11.98 4.93
N ALA A 22 5.60 12.00 6.24
CA ALA A 22 6.84 11.43 6.77
C ALA A 22 6.72 9.90 6.76
N VAL A 23 7.61 9.22 6.04
CA VAL A 23 7.65 7.76 5.97
C VAL A 23 8.84 7.25 6.78
N VAL A 24 8.56 6.37 7.74
CA VAL A 24 9.56 5.71 8.58
C VAL A 24 9.64 4.23 8.18
N THR A 25 10.74 3.83 7.56
CA THR A 25 10.91 2.46 7.03
C THR A 25 11.82 1.56 7.88
N ASP A 26 12.68 2.15 8.71
CA ASP A 26 13.57 1.43 9.63
C ASP A 26 12.89 0.96 10.92
N GLN A 27 11.58 1.20 11.04
CA GLN A 27 10.74 0.96 12.22
C GLN A 27 11.25 1.62 13.50
N LYS A 28 12.21 2.54 13.43
CA LYS A 28 12.67 3.32 14.58
C LYS A 28 11.80 4.55 14.67
N THR A 29 10.81 4.46 15.56
CA THR A 29 10.05 5.62 15.98
C THR A 29 10.48 5.95 17.40
N ASP A 30 10.62 7.23 17.72
CA ASP A 30 11.08 7.68 19.05
C ASP A 30 10.00 7.46 20.14
N GLY A 31 9.03 6.57 19.90
CA GLY A 31 7.87 6.28 20.75
C GLY A 31 6.88 7.45 20.90
N THR A 32 7.30 8.66 20.54
CA THR A 32 6.61 9.92 20.84
C THR A 32 5.77 10.40 19.66
N THR A 33 6.16 10.03 18.43
CA THR A 33 5.42 10.35 17.20
C THR A 33 4.40 9.27 16.91
N ARG A 34 3.12 9.65 16.82
CA ARG A 34 2.05 8.73 16.43
C ARG A 34 2.22 8.31 14.97
N THR A 35 2.78 7.13 14.76
CA THR A 35 2.89 6.51 13.43
C THR A 35 1.70 5.62 13.12
N VAL A 36 1.28 5.59 11.86
CA VAL A 36 0.30 4.64 11.35
C VAL A 36 1.05 3.53 10.61
N PRO A 37 1.08 2.29 11.12
CA PRO A 37 1.65 1.18 10.37
C PRO A 37 0.88 1.00 9.05
N LEU A 38 1.61 0.94 7.95
CA LEU A 38 1.05 0.71 6.62
C LEU A 38 1.64 -0.58 6.04
N ALA A 39 0.77 -1.54 5.78
CA ALA A 39 1.05 -2.75 5.04
C ALA A 39 0.47 -2.67 3.64
N TYR A 40 1.09 -3.38 2.71
CA TYR A 40 0.56 -3.53 1.37
C TYR A 40 0.82 -4.93 0.83
N VAL A 41 0.05 -5.31 -0.18
CA VAL A 41 0.28 -6.50 -1.00
C VAL A 41 -0.19 -6.24 -2.42
N VAL A 42 0.58 -6.75 -3.38
CA VAL A 42 0.23 -6.77 -4.81
C VAL A 42 0.38 -8.21 -5.27
N ILE A 43 -0.73 -8.90 -5.53
CA ILE A 43 -0.75 -10.33 -5.86
C ILE A 43 -1.61 -10.63 -7.08
N PRO A 44 -1.27 -11.67 -7.86
CA PRO A 44 -2.19 -12.22 -8.85
C PRO A 44 -3.49 -12.69 -8.18
N PHE A 45 -4.63 -12.38 -8.79
CA PHE A 45 -5.96 -12.76 -8.32
C PHE A 45 -6.90 -12.87 -9.51
N GLU A 46 -7.45 -14.07 -9.78
CA GLU A 46 -8.46 -14.30 -10.83
C GLU A 46 -8.10 -13.73 -12.22
N GLY A 47 -6.84 -13.89 -12.66
CA GLY A 47 -6.36 -13.34 -13.94
C GLY A 47 -6.14 -11.82 -13.94
N GLN A 48 -6.32 -11.18 -12.80
CA GLN A 48 -6.07 -9.78 -12.51
C GLN A 48 -4.95 -9.65 -11.46
N VAL A 49 -4.66 -8.42 -11.05
CA VAL A 49 -3.80 -8.11 -9.92
C VAL A 49 -4.62 -7.43 -8.84
N LEU A 50 -4.59 -7.97 -7.63
CA LEU A 50 -5.20 -7.35 -6.46
C LEU A 50 -4.16 -6.55 -5.69
N ALA A 51 -4.39 -5.24 -5.59
CA ALA A 51 -3.64 -4.36 -4.70
C ALA A 51 -4.45 -4.14 -3.42
N ARG A 52 -3.82 -4.36 -2.26
CA ARG A 52 -4.39 -4.05 -0.95
C ARG A 52 -3.44 -3.20 -0.14
N LEU A 53 -3.98 -2.19 0.53
CA LEU A 53 -3.28 -1.38 1.54
C LEU A 53 -4.01 -1.55 2.87
N SER A 54 -3.29 -1.78 3.95
CA SER A 54 -3.87 -2.01 5.27
C SER A 54 -3.16 -1.15 6.32
N THR A 55 -3.95 -0.45 7.12
CA THR A 55 -3.55 0.20 8.37
C THR A 55 -4.26 -0.49 9.52
N ASN A 56 -3.93 -0.19 10.78
CA ASN A 56 -4.57 -0.84 11.93
C ASN A 56 -6.11 -0.80 11.90
N SER A 57 -6.72 0.29 11.43
CA SER A 57 -8.18 0.47 11.43
C SER A 57 -8.86 0.35 10.07
N VAL A 58 -8.10 0.41 8.96
CA VAL A 58 -8.70 0.44 7.61
C VAL A 58 -7.91 -0.43 6.67
N GLU A 59 -8.64 -1.14 5.81
CA GLU A 59 -8.08 -1.81 4.64
C GLU A 59 -8.74 -1.28 3.36
N LEU A 60 -7.92 -1.04 2.36
CA LEU A 60 -8.32 -0.64 1.02
C LEU A 60 -7.94 -1.76 0.05
N GLY A 61 -8.82 -2.08 -0.89
CA GLY A 61 -8.58 -3.10 -1.90
C GLY A 61 -9.10 -2.68 -3.28
N ARG A 62 -8.34 -2.98 -4.33
CA ARG A 62 -8.77 -2.80 -5.72
C ARG A 62 -8.10 -3.81 -6.64
N ALA A 63 -8.88 -4.40 -7.54
CA ALA A 63 -8.36 -5.25 -8.61
C ALA A 63 -8.03 -4.43 -9.86
N TYR A 64 -7.00 -4.84 -10.58
CA TYR A 64 -6.51 -4.22 -11.80
C TYR A 64 -6.26 -5.26 -12.89
N THR A 65 -6.64 -4.91 -14.12
CA THR A 65 -6.22 -5.64 -15.30
C THR A 65 -4.89 -5.07 -15.78
N VAL A 66 -3.85 -5.92 -15.83
CA VAL A 66 -2.53 -5.53 -16.33
C VAL A 66 -2.54 -5.65 -17.85
N THR A 67 -2.24 -4.54 -18.51
CA THR A 67 -1.98 -4.46 -19.95
C THR A 67 -0.48 -4.29 -20.17
N THR A 68 -0.01 -4.48 -21.40
CA THR A 68 1.41 -4.33 -21.78
C THR A 68 2.00 -2.96 -21.46
N MET A 69 1.17 -1.92 -21.31
CA MET A 69 1.61 -0.54 -21.06
C MET A 69 1.12 0.05 -19.73
N SER A 70 0.11 -0.54 -19.09
CA SER A 70 -0.55 0.08 -17.93
C SER A 70 -1.37 -0.91 -17.10
N ALA A 71 -1.81 -0.50 -15.92
CA ALA A 71 -2.81 -1.23 -15.14
C ALA A 71 -4.12 -0.43 -15.12
N GLN A 72 -5.20 -1.02 -15.63
CA GLN A 72 -6.54 -0.41 -15.62
C GLN A 72 -7.36 -0.94 -14.44
N PRO A 73 -8.13 -0.09 -13.73
CA PRO A 73 -9.01 -0.56 -12.66
C PRO A 73 -10.02 -1.59 -13.18
N ALA A 74 -10.04 -2.76 -12.56
CA ALA A 74 -10.98 -3.84 -12.88
C ALA A 74 -12.13 -3.94 -11.86
N SER A 75 -11.98 -3.29 -10.71
CA SER A 75 -13.02 -3.19 -9.68
C SER A 75 -13.20 -1.76 -9.17
N ALA A 76 -14.33 -1.53 -8.50
CA ALA A 76 -14.49 -0.39 -7.60
C ALA A 76 -13.48 -0.46 -6.44
N LEU A 77 -13.25 0.67 -5.76
CA LEU A 77 -12.45 0.69 -4.54
C LEU A 77 -13.26 0.08 -3.39
N SER A 78 -12.73 -1.00 -2.81
CA SER A 78 -13.26 -1.56 -1.57
C SER A 78 -12.60 -0.90 -0.36
N VAL A 79 -13.42 -0.61 0.66
CA VAL A 79 -12.98 -0.05 1.93
C VAL A 79 -13.56 -0.90 3.05
N MET A 80 -12.70 -1.49 3.87
CA MET A 80 -13.09 -2.24 5.06
C MET A 80 -12.58 -1.49 6.29
N GLN A 81 -13.47 -1.17 7.22
CA GLN A 81 -13.12 -0.59 8.50
C GLN A 81 -13.07 -1.69 9.56
N ARG A 82 -12.00 -1.73 10.35
CA ARG A 82 -11.87 -2.58 11.54
C ARG A 82 -12.32 -1.78 12.75
N GLY A 83 -13.42 -2.23 13.36
CA GLY A 83 -13.96 -1.70 14.62
C GLY A 83 -13.30 -2.33 15.84
#